data_AF-A0A7M2QXX1-F1
#
_entry.id   AF-A0A7M2QXX1-F1
#
_cell.length_a   1.000
_cell.length_b   1.000
_cell.length_c   1.000
_cell.angle_alpha   90.00
_cell.angle_beta   90.00
_cell.angle_gamma   90.00
#
_symmetry.space_group_name_H-M   'P 1'
#
loop_
_entity.id
_entity.type
_entity.pdbx_description
1 polymer ?
#
loop_
_entity_poly.entity_id
_entity_poly.type
_entity_poly.pdbx_seq_one_letter_code
_entity_poly.pdbx_strand_id
1 'polypeptide(L)'
;MTILFYAVIMLILLMFIQMAIPTLHRVFYTVFFFLLMSFLIMRLFIPFLQRLLHAFPVEIPYLSLILGSAFIYFVSTAVSQHLSDQDYESLAFLSHTAIKLVILSLWLKEIIELFSIWQRLIEP
;
A
#
# COMPACT_ATOMS: atom_id res chain seq x y z
N MET A 1 5.84 5.05 19.72
CA MET A 1 7.20 4.90 20.30
C MET A 1 7.80 3.52 20.05
N THR A 2 7.14 2.41 20.37
CA THR A 2 7.69 1.04 20.19
C THR A 2 8.05 0.69 18.74
N ILE A 3 7.23 1.08 17.75
CA ILE A 3 7.52 0.82 16.32
C ILE A 3 8.79 1.55 15.87
N LEU A 4 8.91 2.82 16.27
CA LEU A 4 10.05 3.67 15.92
C LEU A 4 11.33 3.13 16.57
N PHE A 5 11.23 2.63 17.79
CA PHE A 5 12.33 1.93 18.46
C PHE A 5 12.77 0.66 17.70
N TYR A 6 11.84 -0.17 17.24
CA TYR A 6 12.18 -1.33 16.40
C TYR A 6 12.82 -0.93 15.07
N ALA A 7 12.35 0.13 14.43
CA ALA A 7 12.95 0.65 13.20
C ALA A 7 14.41 1.10 13.43
N VAL A 8 14.69 1.77 14.56
CA VAL A 8 16.05 2.17 14.96
C VAL A 8 16.93 0.94 15.22
N ILE A 9 16.44 -0.08 15.93
CA ILE A 9 17.18 -1.32 16.14
C ILE A 9 17.49 -2.02 14.81
N MET A 10 16.51 -2.12 13.92
CA MET A 10 16.71 -2.71 12.59
C MET A 10 17.76 -1.94 11.79
N LEU A 11 17.75 -0.60 11.85
CA LEU A 11 18.74 0.24 11.20
C LEU A 11 20.16 -0.01 11.75
N ILE A 12 20.31 -0.05 13.07
CA ILE A 12 21.61 -0.34 13.71
C ILE A 12 22.10 -1.73 13.31
N LEU A 13 21.22 -2.74 13.32
CA LEU A 13 21.54 -4.09 12.88
C LEU A 13 21.98 -4.12 11.40
N LEU A 14 21.31 -3.34 10.55
CA LEU A 14 21.65 -3.22 9.14
C LEU A 14 23.05 -2.62 8.93
N MET A 15 23.41 -1.61 9.74
CA MET A 15 24.74 -0.99 9.72
C MET A 15 25.82 -2.00 10.12
N PHE A 16 25.58 -2.82 11.15
CA PHE A 16 26.51 -3.90 11.51
C PHE A 16 26.69 -4.93 10.39
N ILE A 17 25.59 -5.34 9.74
CA ILE A 17 25.65 -6.26 8.60
C ILE A 17 26.43 -5.64 7.45
N GLN A 18 26.25 -4.35 7.18
CA GLN A 18 27.01 -3.65 6.13
C GLN A 18 28.52 -3.69 6.39
N MET A 19 28.93 -3.51 7.65
CA MET A 19 30.35 -3.56 8.05
C MET A 19 30.91 -4.97 8.02
N ALA A 20 30.14 -5.98 8.43
CA ALA A 20 30.60 -7.35 8.53
C ALA A 20 30.56 -8.11 7.19
N ILE A 21 29.44 -8.01 6.46
CA ILE A 21 29.17 -8.76 5.22
C ILE A 21 28.37 -7.87 4.23
N PRO A 22 29.05 -6.97 3.49
CA PRO A 22 28.39 -5.99 2.62
C PRO A 22 27.57 -6.61 1.48
N THR A 23 27.94 -7.80 1.00
CA THR A 23 27.19 -8.53 -0.04
C THR A 23 25.81 -8.97 0.42
N LEU A 24 25.64 -9.24 1.72
CA LEU A 24 24.37 -9.69 2.31
C LEU A 24 23.47 -8.53 2.71
N HIS A 25 24.04 -7.34 2.90
CA HIS A 25 23.32 -6.15 3.34
C HIS A 25 22.08 -5.86 2.50
N ARG A 26 22.19 -5.94 1.16
CA ARG A 26 21.08 -5.69 0.23
C ARG A 26 19.90 -6.63 0.49
N VAL A 27 20.17 -7.92 0.69
CA VAL A 27 19.14 -8.93 0.98
C VAL A 27 18.46 -8.65 2.32
N PHE A 28 19.24 -8.39 3.37
CA PHE A 28 18.69 -8.08 4.69
C PHE A 28 17.89 -6.78 4.71
N TYR A 29 18.33 -5.77 3.96
CA TYR A 29 17.59 -4.53 3.78
C TYR A 29 16.22 -4.78 3.18
N THR A 30 16.12 -5.55 2.10
CA THR A 30 14.84 -5.92 1.50
C THR A 30 13.95 -6.67 2.49
N VAL A 31 14.49 -7.67 3.19
CA VAL A 31 13.71 -8.44 4.18
C VAL A 31 13.20 -7.54 5.30
N PHE A 32 14.05 -6.67 5.85
CA PHE A 32 13.68 -5.78 6.94
C PHE A 32 12.66 -4.73 6.52
N PHE A 33 12.77 -4.21 5.29
CA PHE A 33 11.77 -3.32 4.71
C PHE A 33 10.39 -3.97 4.70
N PHE A 34 10.26 -5.17 4.11
CA PHE A 34 8.98 -5.87 4.05
C PHE A 34 8.44 -6.28 5.43
N LEU A 35 9.31 -6.65 6.36
CA LEU A 35 8.93 -6.97 7.73
C LEU A 35 8.38 -5.74 8.46
N LEU A 36 9.09 -4.61 8.41
CA LEU A 36 8.63 -3.36 9.03
C LEU A 36 7.33 -2.87 8.39
N MET A 37 7.23 -2.97 7.07
CA MET A 37 6.03 -2.59 6.33
C MET A 37 4.83 -3.46 6.71
N SER A 38 4.98 -4.78 6.80
CA SER A 38 3.88 -5.67 7.23
C SER A 38 3.41 -5.33 8.65
N PHE A 39 4.36 -5.02 9.53
CA PHE A 39 4.06 -4.63 10.91
C PHE A 39 3.31 -3.30 10.97
N LEU A 40 3.72 -2.30 10.20
CA LEU A 40 3.01 -1.02 10.07
C LEU A 40 1.58 -1.24 9.55
N ILE A 41 1.43 -2.07 8.53
CA ILE A 41 0.11 -2.37 7.96
C ILE A 41 -0.78 -3.06 9.00
N MET A 42 -0.31 -4.13 9.62
CA MET A 42 -1.12 -4.93 10.55
C MET A 42 -1.45 -4.20 11.85
N ARG A 43 -0.49 -3.49 12.45
CA ARG A 43 -0.70 -2.84 13.76
C ARG A 43 -1.24 -1.42 13.70
N LEU A 44 -0.99 -0.70 12.61
CA LEU A 44 -1.39 0.69 12.51
C LEU A 44 -2.47 0.88 11.45
N PHE A 45 -2.18 0.48 10.22
CA PHE A 45 -3.04 0.82 9.08
C PHE A 45 -4.39 0.11 9.11
N ILE A 46 -4.43 -1.22 9.20
CA ILE A 46 -5.68 -2.01 9.25
C ILE A 46 -6.60 -1.56 10.40
N PRO A 47 -6.13 -1.45 11.66
CA PRO A 47 -7.00 -1.03 12.76
C PRO A 47 -7.40 0.45 12.66
N PHE A 48 -6.63 1.29 11.96
CA PHE A 48 -7.06 2.65 11.62
C PHE A 48 -8.20 2.61 10.60
N LEU A 49 -8.08 1.79 9.54
CA LEU A 49 -9.11 1.64 8.51
C LEU A 49 -10.43 1.14 9.09
N GLN A 50 -10.36 0.13 9.96
CA GLN A 50 -11.54 -0.41 10.67
C GLN A 50 -12.19 0.66 11.54
N ARG A 51 -11.42 1.40 12.32
CA ARG A 51 -11.94 2.50 13.14
C ARG A 51 -12.61 3.58 12.30
N LEU A 52 -12.03 3.93 11.15
CA LEU A 52 -12.59 4.92 10.24
C LEU A 52 -13.90 4.44 9.62
N LEU A 53 -13.97 3.18 9.18
CA LEU A 53 -15.19 2.59 8.64
C LEU A 53 -16.32 2.53 9.68
N HIS A 54 -15.99 2.24 10.95
CA HIS A 54 -16.97 2.19 12.04
C HIS A 54 -17.28 3.57 12.68
N ALA A 55 -16.53 4.62 12.35
CA ALA A 55 -16.75 5.95 12.91
C ALA A 55 -18.01 6.62 12.35
N PHE A 56 -18.50 6.17 11.19
CA PHE A 56 -19.67 6.73 10.55
C PHE A 56 -20.92 5.93 10.93
N PRO A 57 -21.97 6.59 11.47
CA PRO A 57 -23.20 5.92 11.90
C PRO A 57 -24.09 5.44 10.73
N VAL A 58 -23.75 5.84 9.50
CA VAL A 58 -24.45 5.48 8.27
C VAL A 58 -23.42 4.96 7.28
N GLU A 59 -23.78 3.92 6.52
CA GLU A 59 -22.94 3.43 5.43
C GLU A 59 -22.74 4.52 4.38
N ILE A 60 -21.51 5.05 4.31
CA ILE A 60 -21.14 6.02 3.29
C ILE A 60 -20.87 5.25 1.99
N PRO A 61 -21.59 5.56 0.89
CA PRO A 61 -21.38 4.91 -0.40
C PRO A 61 -19.92 5.01 -0.84
N TYR A 62 -19.39 3.91 -1.37
CA TYR A 62 -18.02 3.82 -1.90
C TYR A 62 -16.89 4.08 -0.90
N LEU A 63 -17.15 4.35 0.39
CA LEU A 63 -16.10 4.66 1.36
C LEU A 63 -15.08 3.51 1.47
N SER A 64 -15.56 2.27 1.55
CA SER A 64 -14.69 1.08 1.55
C SER A 64 -13.86 0.96 0.28
N LEU A 65 -14.44 1.27 -0.88
CA LEU A 65 -13.75 1.27 -2.18
C LEU A 65 -12.67 2.34 -2.23
N ILE A 66 -12.96 3.57 -1.80
CA ILE A 66 -12.01 4.69 -1.73
C ILE A 66 -10.84 4.34 -0.81
N LEU A 67 -11.15 3.88 0.40
CA LEU A 67 -10.16 3.53 1.40
C LEU A 67 -9.29 2.35 0.96
N GLY A 68 -9.90 1.32 0.37
CA GLY A 68 -9.18 0.19 -0.21
C GLY A 68 -8.26 0.60 -1.37
N SER A 69 -8.76 1.44 -2.28
CA SER A 69 -7.99 1.96 -3.41
C SER A 69 -6.78 2.77 -2.95
N ALA A 70 -7.00 3.71 -2.02
CA ALA A 70 -5.94 4.53 -1.45
C ALA A 70 -4.90 3.68 -0.72
N PHE A 71 -5.33 2.65 0.01
CA PHE A 71 -4.43 1.72 0.69
C PHE A 71 -3.55 0.94 -0.28
N ILE A 72 -4.15 0.28 -1.27
CA ILE A 72 -3.41 -0.53 -2.24
C ILE A 72 -2.45 0.36 -3.03
N TYR A 73 -2.88 1.58 -3.39
CA TYR A 73 -2.01 2.57 -4.02
C TYR A 73 -0.81 2.93 -3.14
N PHE A 74 -1.03 3.29 -1.87
CA PHE A 74 0.02 3.62 -0.92
C PHE A 74 1.04 2.49 -0.75
N VAL A 75 0.55 1.26 -0.56
CA VAL A 75 1.38 0.04 -0.47
C VAL A 75 2.21 -0.14 -1.72
N SER A 76 1.59 0.00 -2.89
CA SER A 76 2.28 -0.13 -4.17
C SER A 76 3.35 0.93 -4.37
N THR A 77 3.10 2.18 -3.99
CA THR A 77 4.09 3.25 -4.05
C THR A 77 5.30 2.93 -3.17
N ALA A 78 5.07 2.46 -1.94
CA ALA A 78 6.16 2.09 -1.04
C ALA A 78 7.02 0.93 -1.59
N VAL A 79 6.37 -0.12 -2.12
CA VAL A 79 7.07 -1.26 -2.74
C VAL A 79 7.82 -0.84 -4.00
N SER A 80 7.19 -0.05 -4.87
CA SER A 80 7.80 0.44 -6.09
C SER A 80 9.03 1.30 -5.79
N GLN A 81 8.94 2.20 -4.81
CA GLN A 81 10.09 3.01 -4.41
C GLN A 81 11.22 2.12 -3.90
N HIS A 82 10.91 1.15 -3.03
CA HIS A 82 11.91 0.22 -2.52
C HIS A 82 12.59 -0.58 -3.64
N LEU A 83 11.83 -1.08 -4.62
CA LEU A 83 12.41 -1.78 -5.77
C LEU A 83 13.32 -0.86 -6.60
N SER A 84 12.91 0.39 -6.81
CA SER A 84 13.73 1.38 -7.51
C SER A 84 15.04 1.65 -6.77
N ASP A 85 15.00 1.79 -5.44
CA ASP A 85 16.18 1.99 -4.60
C ASP A 85 17.13 0.77 -4.57
N GLN A 86 16.72 -0.36 -5.14
CA GLN A 86 17.49 -1.60 -5.22
C GLN A 86 17.96 -1.93 -6.65
N ASP A 87 17.92 -0.94 -7.55
CA ASP A 87 18.29 -1.05 -8.97
C ASP A 87 17.31 -1.93 -9.80
N TYR A 88 16.04 -2.01 -9.40
CA TYR A 88 14.99 -2.75 -10.10
C TYR A 88 13.91 -1.82 -10.69
N GLU A 89 14.28 -0.72 -11.37
CA GLU A 89 13.30 0.30 -11.81
C GLU A 89 12.23 -0.26 -12.76
N SER A 90 12.60 -1.15 -13.68
CA SER A 90 11.64 -1.77 -14.60
C SER A 90 10.57 -2.58 -13.85
N LEU A 91 10.96 -3.31 -12.81
CA LEU A 91 10.02 -4.07 -11.97
C LEU A 91 9.20 -3.14 -11.08
N ALA A 92 9.80 -2.08 -10.54
CA ALA A 92 9.10 -1.04 -9.81
C ALA A 92 7.97 -0.44 -10.67
N PHE A 93 8.30 0.01 -11.88
CA PHE A 93 7.34 0.57 -12.82
C PHE A 93 6.21 -0.41 -13.17
N LEU A 94 6.54 -1.65 -13.51
CA LEU A 94 5.55 -2.66 -13.87
C LEU A 94 4.62 -3.01 -12.70
N SER A 95 5.18 -3.20 -11.50
CA SER A 95 4.39 -3.53 -10.31
C SER A 95 3.42 -2.40 -9.95
N HIS A 96 3.86 -1.14 -10.01
CA HIS A 96 3.00 0.00 -9.73
C HIS A 96 1.94 0.20 -10.81
N THR A 97 2.28 -0.03 -12.07
CA THR A 97 1.34 0.02 -13.19
C THR A 97 0.26 -1.05 -13.06
N ALA A 98 0.64 -2.29 -12.70
CA ALA A 98 -0.31 -3.37 -12.47
C ALA A 98 -1.33 -3.00 -11.38
N ILE A 99 -0.87 -2.39 -10.29
CA ILE A 99 -1.77 -1.93 -9.22
C ILE A 99 -2.69 -0.80 -9.70
N LYS A 100 -2.20 0.17 -10.48
CA LYS A 100 -3.06 1.21 -11.07
C LYS A 100 -4.17 0.61 -11.93
N LEU A 101 -3.86 -0.43 -12.72
CA LEU A 101 -4.85 -1.14 -13.51
C LEU A 101 -5.87 -1.88 -12.64
N VAL A 102 -5.44 -2.50 -11.54
CA VAL A 102 -6.35 -3.12 -10.56
C VAL A 102 -7.27 -2.08 -9.92
N ILE A 103 -6.76 -0.89 -9.56
CA ILE A 103 -7.60 0.18 -9.03
C ILE A 103 -8.60 0.63 -10.09
N LEU A 104 -8.17 0.86 -11.33
CA LEU A 104 -9.06 1.23 -12.42
C LEU A 104 -10.16 0.17 -12.64
N SER A 105 -9.84 -1.11 -12.58
CA SER A 105 -10.84 -2.18 -12.77
C SER A 105 -11.85 -2.26 -11.62
N LEU A 106 -11.43 -1.99 -10.37
CA LEU A 106 -12.34 -1.87 -9.22
C LEU A 106 -13.36 -0.74 -9.42
N TRP A 107 -12.91 0.42 -9.91
CA TRP A 107 -13.77 1.58 -10.14
C TRP A 107 -14.63 1.48 -11.39
N LEU A 108 -14.17 0.75 -12.42
CA LEU A 108 -14.90 0.61 -13.68
C LEU A 108 -16.30 0.04 -13.47
N LYS A 109 -16.44 -0.94 -12.56
CA LYS A 109 -17.75 -1.53 -12.23
C LYS A 109 -18.74 -0.47 -11.73
N GLU A 110 -18.32 0.35 -10.78
CA GLU A 110 -19.16 1.39 -10.18
C GLU A 110 -19.48 2.51 -11.18
N ILE A 111 -18.52 2.84 -12.05
CA ILE A 111 -18.71 3.84 -13.12
C ILE A 111 -19.79 3.35 -14.11
N ILE A 112 -19.75 2.08 -14.52
CA ILE A 112 -20.76 1.50 -15.43
C ILE A 112 -22.15 1.56 -14.80
N GLU A 113 -22.28 1.20 -13.53
CA GLU A 113 -23.55 1.28 -12.80
C GLU A 113 -24.07 2.72 -12.73
N LEU A 114 -23.19 3.67 -12.41
CA LEU A 114 -23.52 5.09 -12.40
C LEU A 114 -24.05 5.54 -13.77
N PHE A 115 -23.35 5.22 -14.87
CA PHE A 115 -23.79 5.55 -16.22
C PHE A 115 -25.16 4.97 -16.56
N SER A 116 -25.46 3.75 -16.11
CA SER A 116 -26.77 3.14 -16.32
C SER A 116 -27.91 3.89 -15.61
N ILE A 117 -27.64 4.43 -14.41
CA ILE A 117 -28.58 5.25 -13.66
C ILE A 117 -28.79 6.59 -14.38
N TRP A 118 -27.70 7.23 -14.82
CA TRP A 118 -27.77 8.47 -15.59
C TRP A 118 -28.57 8.32 -16.87
N GLN A 119 -28.38 7.21 -17.60
CA GLN A 119 -29.13 6.96 -18.83
C GLN A 119 -30.64 6.83 -18.59
N ARG A 120 -31.05 6.12 -17.53
CA ARG A 120 -32.48 6.02 -17.14
C ARG A 120 -33.10 7.34 -16.68
N LEU A 121 -32.29 8.27 -16.19
CA LEU A 121 -32.77 9.61 -15.80
C LEU A 121 -32.93 10.55 -16.99
N ILE A 122 -32.21 10.29 -18.09
CA ILE A 122 -32.20 11.13 -19.30
C ILE A 122 -33.22 10.61 -20.34
N GLU A 123 -33.39 9.29 -20.45
CA GLU A 123 -34.40 8.63 -21.27
C GLU A 123 -35.45 7.96 -20.35
N PRO A 124 -36.58 8.64 -20.01
CA PRO A 124 -37.64 8.06 -19.20
C PRO A 124 -38.44 6.96 -19.93
#